data_AF-A0A7J7JNL7-F1
#
_entry.id   AF-A0A7J7JNL7-F1
#
_cell.length_a   1.000
_cell.length_b   1.000
_cell.length_c   1.000
_cell.angle_alpha   90.00
_cell.angle_beta   90.00
_cell.angle_gamma   90.00
#
_symmetry.space_group_name_H-M   'P 1'
#
loop_
_entity.id
_entity.type
_entity.pdbx_description
1 polymer ?
#
loop_
_entity_poly.entity_id
_entity_poly.type
_entity_poly.pdbx_seq_one_letter_code
_entity_poly.pdbx_strand_id
1 'polypeptide(L)'
;MLIYCMGREAEAIINQITVRQPRAAVAADAARGIIAVEAEDAERTLYARTVEALDAYFTPRDNHLHYAVLFMSRSQQFEKSNEHFIRSLHELVSRCSGWDQQHKDEMMRIRLLAGMKDKD
;
A
#
# COMPACT_ATOMS: atom_id res chain seq x y z
N MET A 1 1.68 18.36 5.77
CA MET A 1 0.25 18.02 5.57
C MET A 1 0.13 16.53 5.19
N LEU A 2 0.59 15.63 6.08
CA LEU A 2 0.57 14.16 5.88
C LEU A 2 -0.13 13.45 7.05
N ILE A 3 -0.35 14.14 8.17
CA ILE A 3 -0.98 13.60 9.38
C ILE A 3 -2.51 13.45 9.22
N TYR A 4 -3.16 14.29 8.40
CA TYR A 4 -4.62 14.26 8.23
C TYR A 4 -5.12 13.11 7.33
N CYS A 5 -4.26 12.57 6.46
CA CYS A 5 -4.64 11.47 5.56
C CYS A 5 -4.67 10.10 6.27
N MET A 6 -4.04 9.97 7.44
CA MET A 6 -3.95 8.70 8.17
C MET A 6 -5.10 8.43 9.13
N GLY A 7 -5.96 9.42 9.42
CA GLY A 7 -7.01 9.29 10.44
C GLY A 7 -8.00 8.17 10.15
N ARG A 8 -8.51 8.09 8.91
CA ARG A 8 -9.52 7.08 8.53
C ARG A 8 -8.96 5.66 8.42
N GLU A 9 -7.73 5.51 7.95
CA GLU A 9 -7.09 4.19 7.82
C GLU A 9 -6.63 3.66 9.18
N ALA A 10 -6.09 4.52 10.04
CA ALA A 10 -5.75 4.17 11.42
C ALA A 10 -7.00 3.83 12.25
N GLU A 11 -8.08 4.59 12.09
CA GLU A 11 -9.38 4.29 12.72
C GLU A 11 -9.97 2.96 12.22
N ALA A 12 -9.84 2.62 10.94
CA ALA A 12 -10.29 1.34 10.41
C ALA A 12 -9.53 0.15 11.01
N ILE A 13 -8.22 0.29 11.23
CA ILE A 13 -7.39 -0.74 11.89
C ILE A 13 -7.80 -0.89 13.36
N ILE A 14 -7.98 0.22 14.09
CA ILE A 14 -8.44 0.21 15.49
C ILE A 14 -9.84 -0.44 15.62
N ASN A 15 -10.75 -0.16 14.68
CA ASN A 15 -12.09 -0.75 14.67
C ASN A 15 -12.08 -2.25 14.33
N GLN A 16 -11.13 -2.74 13.54
CA GLN A 16 -10.94 -4.18 13.35
C GLN A 16 -10.41 -4.89 14.60
N ILE A 17 -9.64 -4.19 15.43
CA ILE A 17 -9.05 -4.72 16.66
C ILE A 17 -10.08 -4.77 17.81
N THR A 18 -11.06 -3.87 17.84
CA THR A 18 -11.96 -3.68 19.01
C THR A 18 -13.30 -4.42 18.95
N VAL A 19 -13.67 -5.07 17.85
CA VAL A 19 -14.99 -5.72 17.74
C VAL A 19 -14.93 -7.20 18.15
N ARG A 20 -15.17 -7.43 19.46
CA ARG A 20 -16.14 -8.40 20.04
C ARG A 20 -15.84 -8.61 21.53
N GLN A 21 -16.31 -7.71 22.39
CA GLN A 21 -16.63 -8.10 23.77
C GLN A 21 -18.02 -8.74 23.77
N PRO A 22 -18.18 -10.04 24.06
CA PRO A 22 -19.50 -10.59 24.35
C PRO A 22 -19.97 -10.01 25.69
N ARG A 23 -20.98 -9.15 25.61
CA ARG A 23 -21.74 -8.62 26.74
C ARG A 23 -22.55 -9.75 27.37
N ALA A 24 -21.95 -10.49 28.29
CA ALA A 24 -22.68 -11.32 29.25
C ALA A 24 -21.87 -11.47 30.53
N ALA A 25 -22.12 -10.55 31.46
CA ALA A 25 -21.69 -10.71 32.83
C ALA A 25 -22.50 -11.85 33.51
N VAL A 26 -21.82 -12.58 34.40
CA VAL A 26 -22.34 -13.29 35.57
C VAL A 26 -23.01 -14.68 35.37
N ALA A 27 -22.22 -15.75 35.46
CA ALA A 27 -22.63 -17.02 36.07
C ALA A 27 -21.41 -17.77 36.66
N ALA A 28 -21.55 -18.25 37.89
CA ALA A 28 -20.48 -18.41 38.87
C ALA A 28 -19.56 -19.65 38.72
N ASP A 29 -18.27 -19.38 38.97
CA ASP A 29 -17.20 -20.22 39.52
C ASP A 29 -16.70 -21.52 38.85
N ALA A 30 -17.52 -22.38 38.25
CA ALA A 30 -16.99 -23.52 37.47
C ALA A 30 -16.57 -23.10 36.05
N ALA A 31 -17.16 -22.01 35.57
CA ALA A 31 -16.85 -21.40 34.29
C ALA A 31 -15.54 -20.61 34.33
N ARG A 32 -14.95 -20.28 35.49
CA ARG A 32 -13.72 -19.46 35.55
C ARG A 32 -12.53 -20.10 34.84
N GLY A 33 -12.36 -21.42 34.92
CA GLY A 33 -11.29 -22.13 34.22
C GLY A 33 -11.51 -22.17 32.71
N ILE A 34 -12.74 -22.42 32.27
CA ILE A 34 -13.11 -22.47 30.84
C ILE A 34 -13.10 -21.05 30.23
N ILE A 35 -13.63 -20.06 30.95
CA ILE A 35 -13.61 -18.63 30.56
C ILE A 35 -12.18 -18.10 30.54
N ALA A 36 -11.30 -18.52 31.47
CA ALA A 36 -9.90 -18.10 31.46
C ALA A 36 -9.15 -18.70 30.25
N VAL A 37 -9.38 -19.97 29.93
CA VAL A 37 -8.78 -20.62 28.75
C VAL A 37 -9.34 -20.01 27.45
N GLU A 38 -10.65 -19.77 27.36
CA GLU A 38 -11.26 -19.09 26.21
C GLU A 38 -10.81 -17.63 26.07
N ALA A 39 -10.58 -16.93 27.19
CA ALA A 39 -10.01 -15.59 27.18
C ALA A 39 -8.54 -15.60 26.75
N GLU A 40 -7.74 -16.57 27.21
CA GLU A 40 -6.35 -16.75 26.82
C GLU A 40 -6.21 -17.12 25.33
N ASP A 41 -7.09 -17.98 24.82
CA ASP A 41 -7.17 -18.32 23.39
C ASP A 41 -7.65 -17.13 22.53
N ALA A 42 -8.60 -16.34 23.03
CA ALA A 42 -9.06 -15.13 22.36
C ALA A 42 -7.98 -14.03 22.35
N GLU A 43 -7.25 -13.85 23.45
CA GLU A 43 -6.12 -12.92 23.57
C GLU A 43 -4.97 -13.34 22.65
N ARG A 44 -4.65 -14.64 22.59
CA ARG A 44 -3.63 -15.18 21.69
C ARG A 44 -4.01 -14.99 20.22
N THR A 45 -5.29 -15.15 19.89
CA THR A 45 -5.81 -14.91 18.54
C THR A 45 -5.78 -13.42 18.18
N LEU A 46 -6.15 -12.54 19.11
CA LEU A 46 -6.10 -11.09 18.93
C LEU A 46 -4.65 -10.62 18.76
N TYR A 47 -3.74 -11.14 19.58
CA TYR A 47 -2.31 -10.87 19.48
C TYR A 47 -1.77 -11.26 18.10
N ALA A 48 -2.02 -12.50 17.66
CA ALA A 48 -1.56 -12.97 16.35
C ALA A 48 -2.09 -12.09 15.20
N ARG A 49 -3.39 -11.76 15.20
CA ARG A 49 -3.99 -10.88 14.20
C ARG A 49 -3.42 -9.46 14.22
N THR A 50 -3.14 -8.95 15.42
CA THR A 50 -2.57 -7.60 15.58
C THR A 50 -1.15 -7.57 15.03
N VAL A 51 -0.34 -8.58 15.31
CA VAL A 51 1.01 -8.73 14.75
C VAL A 51 0.96 -8.82 13.23
N GLU A 52 0.10 -9.68 12.68
CA GLU A 52 -0.09 -9.81 11.22
C GLU A 52 -0.53 -8.50 10.56
N ALA A 53 -1.45 -7.76 11.19
CA ALA A 53 -1.93 -6.48 10.68
C ALA A 53 -0.83 -5.41 10.72
N LEU A 54 -0.01 -5.38 11.78
CA LEU A 54 1.12 -4.47 11.90
C LEU A 54 2.20 -4.80 10.87
N ASP A 55 2.55 -6.08 10.71
CA ASP A 55 3.52 -6.52 9.70
C ASP A 55 3.07 -6.15 8.29
N ALA A 56 1.79 -6.39 7.97
CA ALA A 56 1.22 -6.01 6.68
C ALA A 56 1.20 -4.49 6.46
N TYR A 57 0.95 -3.71 7.51
CA TYR A 57 0.91 -2.24 7.43
C TYR A 57 2.29 -1.64 7.25
N PHE A 58 3.28 -2.11 8.02
CA PHE A 58 4.64 -1.56 8.02
C PHE A 58 5.53 -2.14 6.93
N THR A 59 5.11 -3.20 6.24
CA THR A 59 5.81 -3.67 5.03
C THR A 59 5.78 -2.57 3.96
N PRO A 60 6.94 -2.02 3.55
CA PRO A 60 6.98 -0.99 2.52
C PRO A 60 6.38 -1.54 1.23
N ARG A 61 5.27 -0.92 0.78
CA ARG A 61 4.62 -1.27 -0.48
C ARG A 61 5.12 -0.36 -1.58
N ASP A 62 5.46 -0.94 -2.73
CA ASP A 62 5.72 -0.15 -3.93
C ASP A 62 4.44 0.56 -4.37
N ASN A 63 4.48 1.89 -4.36
CA ASN A 63 3.36 2.70 -4.76
C ASN A 63 3.33 2.83 -6.29
N HIS A 64 2.64 1.92 -6.96
CA HIS A 64 2.51 1.92 -8.42
C HIS A 64 1.87 3.21 -8.96
N LEU A 65 0.96 3.86 -8.21
CA LEU A 65 0.37 5.14 -8.60
C LEU A 65 1.40 6.26 -8.59
N HIS A 66 2.30 6.27 -7.60
CA HIS A 66 3.41 7.21 -7.55
C HIS A 66 4.30 7.08 -8.79
N TYR A 67 4.69 5.84 -9.17
CA TYR A 67 5.50 5.62 -10.36
C TYR A 67 4.76 5.98 -11.66
N ALA A 68 3.45 5.72 -11.73
CA ALA A 68 2.63 6.13 -12.87
C ALA A 68 2.58 7.66 -13.02
N VAL A 69 2.41 8.40 -11.92
CA VAL A 69 2.42 9.88 -11.93
C VAL A 69 3.80 10.40 -12.33
N LEU A 70 4.88 9.84 -11.77
CA LEU A 70 6.25 10.20 -12.15
C LEU A 70 6.51 9.97 -13.64
N PHE A 71 6.09 8.81 -14.15
CA PHE A 71 6.19 8.46 -15.56
C PHE A 71 5.47 9.49 -16.45
N MET A 72 4.21 9.82 -16.11
CA MET A 72 3.42 10.78 -16.90
C MET A 72 3.99 12.20 -16.84
N SER A 73 4.59 12.60 -15.72
CA SER A 73 5.22 13.91 -15.55
C SER A 73 6.58 14.05 -16.26
N ARG A 74 7.16 12.94 -16.74
CA ARG A 74 8.53 12.92 -17.25
C ARG A 74 8.63 13.59 -18.62
N SER A 75 9.59 14.50 -18.75
CA SER A 75 9.95 15.18 -19.99
C SER A 75 11.47 15.21 -20.16
N GLN A 76 11.92 15.35 -21.39
CA GLN A 76 13.34 15.45 -21.69
C GLN A 76 13.93 16.76 -21.15
N GLN A 77 14.99 16.64 -20.36
CA GLN A 77 15.76 17.79 -19.86
C GLN A 77 16.72 18.29 -20.94
N PHE A 78 16.91 19.62 -21.03
CA PHE A 78 17.70 20.26 -22.09
C PHE A 78 19.17 19.80 -22.12
N GLU A 79 19.74 19.54 -20.95
CA GLU A 79 21.15 19.18 -20.80
C GLU A 79 21.42 17.68 -20.99
N LYS A 80 20.37 16.86 -21.16
CA LYS A 80 20.48 15.40 -21.18
C LYS A 80 20.14 14.82 -22.55
N SER A 81 20.85 13.76 -22.90
CA SER A 81 20.65 13.06 -24.17
C SER A 81 19.29 12.36 -24.22
N ASN A 82 18.81 12.08 -25.44
CA ASN A 82 17.57 11.36 -25.69
C ASN A 82 17.60 9.97 -25.05
N GLU A 83 18.75 9.30 -25.09
CA GLU A 83 18.95 7.96 -24.52
C GLU A 83 18.78 7.96 -22.99
N HIS A 84 19.19 9.03 -22.32
CA HIS A 84 18.96 9.17 -20.89
C HIS A 84 17.46 9.27 -20.57
N PHE A 85 16.73 10.07 -21.34
CA PHE A 85 15.27 10.18 -21.21
C PHE A 85 14.59 8.83 -21.44
N ILE A 86 14.88 8.16 -22.56
CA ILE A 86 14.32 6.84 -22.91
C ILE A 86 14.60 5.80 -21.82
N ARG A 87 15.84 5.72 -21.35
CA ARG A 87 16.22 4.80 -20.26
C ARG A 87 15.44 5.07 -18.99
N SER A 88 15.32 6.34 -18.60
CA SER A 88 14.57 6.72 -17.38
C SER A 88 13.09 6.35 -17.46
N LEU A 89 12.50 6.35 -18.66
CA LEU A 89 11.12 5.92 -18.85
C LEU A 89 10.97 4.41 -18.73
N HIS A 90 11.87 3.63 -19.32
CA HIS A 90 11.88 2.17 -19.17
C HIS A 90 12.06 1.75 -17.70
N GLU A 91 12.91 2.46 -16.94
CA GLU A 91 13.06 2.23 -15.51
C GLU A 91 11.75 2.51 -14.76
N LEU A 92 11.07 3.62 -15.04
CA LEU A 92 9.80 3.98 -14.38
C LEU A 92 8.67 3.01 -14.76
N VAL A 93 8.54 2.64 -16.04
CA VAL A 93 7.48 1.74 -16.51
C VAL A 93 7.63 0.33 -15.93
N SER A 94 8.88 -0.10 -15.66
CA SER A 94 9.15 -1.39 -15.01
C SER A 94 8.57 -1.47 -13.59
N ARG A 95 8.47 -0.32 -12.90
CA ARG A 95 7.94 -0.21 -11.53
C ARG A 95 6.42 0.00 -11.49
N CYS A 96 5.77 0.20 -12.63
CA CYS A 96 4.32 0.21 -12.76
C CYS A 96 3.78 -1.23 -12.77
N SER A 97 3.74 -1.89 -11.61
CA SER A 97 3.31 -3.29 -11.45
C SER A 97 1.84 -3.53 -11.79
N GLY A 98 0.99 -2.50 -11.74
CA GLY A 98 -0.43 -2.58 -12.07
C GLY A 98 -0.78 -2.49 -13.56
N TRP A 99 0.22 -2.36 -14.46
CA TRP A 99 0.00 -2.28 -15.90
C TRP A 99 0.41 -3.60 -16.58
N ASP A 100 -0.44 -4.09 -17.49
CA ASP A 100 -0.07 -5.17 -18.40
C ASP A 100 0.95 -4.69 -19.46
N GLN A 101 1.55 -5.63 -20.19
CA GLN A 101 2.60 -5.31 -21.15
C GLN A 101 2.09 -4.42 -22.30
N GLN A 102 0.87 -4.66 -22.79
CA GLN A 102 0.30 -3.88 -23.89
C GLN A 102 0.09 -2.42 -23.48
N HIS A 103 -0.45 -2.20 -22.28
CA HIS A 103 -0.64 -0.88 -21.71
C HIS A 103 0.71 -0.18 -21.46
N LYS A 104 1.72 -0.91 -20.97
CA LYS A 104 3.09 -0.37 -20.83
C LYS A 104 3.62 0.12 -22.17
N ASP A 105 3.53 -0.69 -23.23
CA ASP A 105 4.04 -0.34 -24.56
C ASP A 105 3.29 0.84 -25.20
N GLU A 106 1.97 0.94 -24.97
CA GLU A 106 1.15 2.07 -25.39
C GLU A 106 1.57 3.36 -24.68
N MET A 107 1.64 3.34 -23.34
CA MET A 107 2.05 4.50 -22.56
C MET A 107 3.48 4.92 -22.89
N MET A 108 4.34 3.95 -23.22
CA MET A 108 5.72 4.23 -23.64
C MET A 108 5.75 5.05 -24.92
N ARG A 109 5.00 4.64 -25.95
CA ARG A 109 4.89 5.40 -27.21
C ARG A 109 4.32 6.80 -26.99
N ILE A 110 3.24 6.92 -26.20
CA ILE A 110 2.62 8.22 -25.89
C ILE A 110 3.62 9.15 -25.21
N ARG A 111 4.34 8.66 -24.19
CA ARG A 111 5.25 9.51 -23.41
C ARG A 111 6.50 9.90 -24.19
N LEU A 112 7.00 9.04 -25.07
CA LEU A 112 8.08 9.39 -26.00
C LEU A 112 7.65 10.53 -26.92
N LEU A 113 6.50 10.41 -27.57
CA LEU A 113 5.99 11.45 -28.48
C LEU A 113 5.71 12.77 -27.75
N ALA A 114 5.07 12.72 -26.59
CA ALA A 114 4.70 13.94 -25.86
C ALA A 114 5.86 14.57 -25.09
N GLY A 115 6.91 13.82 -24.77
CA GLY A 115 7.94 14.20 -23.79
C GLY A 115 9.33 14.43 -24.35
N MET A 116 9.60 13.98 -25.56
CA MET A 116 10.82 14.33 -26.28
C MET A 116 10.76 15.78 -26.72
N LYS A 117 11.90 16.47 -26.65
CA LYS A 117 12.03 17.81 -27.22
C LYS A 117 12.29 17.71 -28.72
N ASP A 118 11.73 18.66 -29.45
CA ASP A 118 12.06 18.86 -30.86
C ASP A 118 13.51 19.36 -30.99
N LYS A 119 14.13 19.12 -32.14
CA LYS A 119 15.51 19.52 -32.43
C LYS A 119 15.65 20.95 -32.98
N ASP A 120 14.54 21.68 -33.12
CA ASP A 120 14.48 23.03 -33.67
C ASP A 120 14.44 24.13 -32.59
#